data_AF-A0A7J7II56-F1
#
_entry.id   AF-A0A7J7II56-F1
#
_cell.length_a   1.000
_cell.length_b   1.000
_cell.length_c   1.000
_cell.angle_alpha   90.00
_cell.angle_beta   90.00
_cell.angle_gamma   90.00
#
_symmetry.space_group_name_H-M   'P 1'
#
loop_
_entity.id
_entity.type
_entity.pdbx_description
1 polymer ?
#
loop_
_entity_poly.entity_id
_entity_poly.type
_entity_poly.pdbx_seq_one_letter_code
_entity_poly.pdbx_strand_id
1 'polypeptide(L)'
;MEMNSSNGTAVGLSASQTAPATEEDHPPGEADTLSRPAPTEWRPGLGAKLHDYVNMAEIPLLFLLSVASMLTERVWLHATLVLYADLYFLSDTLWLLLAPHVVKQPLAILLHHVVAMILLMEPTMALLRLANLVGECRRVTTRCFEIGDLASLALAFTATTADILIVELNTLFLLLRRNVKGGWVFEVLFYASWLGIRIVWYPYILFYKVLPHPFAAILTKASFVVVVALQFWWTLSFLSPSYWRRQRGKFREAPRPQTNTGRVYSPTARDKFL
;
A
#
# COMPACT_ATOMS: atom_id res chain seq x y z
N MET A 1 -26.95 14.21 -25.22
CA MET A 1 -26.85 14.07 -23.75
C MET A 1 -25.61 14.85 -23.34
N GLU A 2 -25.77 16.17 -23.29
CA GLU A 2 -24.70 17.14 -23.03
C GLU A 2 -24.59 17.36 -21.52
N MET A 3 -23.42 17.10 -20.95
CA MET A 3 -23.14 17.47 -19.56
C MET A 3 -22.47 18.83 -19.51
N ASN A 4 -23.23 19.76 -18.95
CA ASN A 4 -22.92 21.13 -18.59
C ASN A 4 -21.53 21.33 -17.98
N SER A 5 -20.76 22.23 -18.60
CA SER A 5 -19.69 22.96 -17.95
C SER A 5 -20.26 24.23 -17.30
N SER A 6 -20.17 24.36 -15.98
CA SER A 6 -20.30 25.66 -15.32
C SER A 6 -19.81 25.59 -13.87
N ASN A 7 -18.71 26.30 -13.60
CA ASN A 7 -18.64 27.32 -12.55
C ASN A 7 -17.23 27.93 -12.55
N GLY A 8 -17.05 28.89 -13.47
CA GLY A 8 -16.07 29.97 -13.28
C GLY A 8 -16.71 31.03 -12.41
N THR A 9 -16.05 31.40 -11.31
CA THR A 9 -16.51 32.48 -10.43
C THR A 9 -15.41 33.54 -10.33
N ALA A 10 -15.71 34.65 -11.00
CA ALA A 10 -15.40 36.05 -10.69
C ALA A 10 -13.95 36.45 -10.39
N VAL A 11 -13.30 36.95 -11.44
CA VAL A 11 -12.25 37.98 -11.36
C VAL A 11 -12.89 39.28 -10.87
N GLY A 12 -12.63 39.65 -9.63
CA GLY A 12 -12.93 40.98 -9.09
C GLY A 12 -11.74 41.91 -9.27
N LEU A 13 -11.75 42.70 -10.35
CA LEU A 13 -10.92 43.89 -10.49
C LEU A 13 -11.54 44.99 -9.62
N SER A 14 -10.85 45.40 -8.56
CA SER A 14 -11.16 46.65 -7.85
C SER A 14 -9.93 47.56 -7.87
N ALA A 15 -10.12 48.70 -8.51
CA ALA A 15 -9.13 49.73 -8.70
C ALA A 15 -8.97 50.59 -7.43
N SER A 16 -7.71 50.86 -7.11
CA SER A 16 -7.15 52.15 -6.73
C SER A 16 -7.92 53.02 -5.70
N GLN A 17 -7.43 53.01 -4.46
CA GLN A 17 -7.42 54.19 -3.60
C GLN A 17 -5.99 54.44 -3.10
N THR A 18 -5.33 55.40 -3.73
CA THR A 18 -4.15 56.10 -3.22
C THR A 18 -4.59 57.14 -2.19
N ALA A 19 -4.20 56.95 -0.93
CA ALA A 19 -4.23 57.98 0.11
C ALA A 19 -2.79 58.21 0.63
N PRO A 20 -2.41 59.46 0.96
CA PRO A 20 -1.06 59.80 1.38
C PRO A 20 -0.82 59.47 2.86
N ALA A 21 0.46 59.24 3.14
CA ALA A 21 1.05 58.78 4.38
C ALA A 21 0.59 59.52 5.65
N THR A 22 0.32 58.74 6.69
CA THR A 22 0.75 59.03 8.05
C THR A 22 1.54 57.81 8.52
N GLU A 23 2.85 57.94 8.47
CA GLU A 23 3.85 56.98 8.92
C GLU A 23 3.87 57.02 10.44
N GLU A 24 2.91 56.34 11.07
CA GLU A 24 2.99 56.03 12.50
C GLU A 24 3.88 54.81 12.68
N ASP A 25 5.06 55.08 13.25
CA ASP A 25 6.14 54.17 13.59
C ASP A 25 5.68 53.20 14.70
N HIS A 26 4.81 52.26 14.34
CA HIS A 26 4.46 51.14 15.21
C HIS A 26 5.59 50.11 15.16
N PRO A 27 6.19 49.73 16.31
CA PRO A 27 7.17 48.65 16.33
C PRO A 27 6.51 47.42 15.70
N PRO A 28 7.18 46.68 14.80
CA PRO A 28 6.60 45.54 14.08
C PRO A 28 6.01 44.56 15.08
N GLY A 29 4.69 44.70 15.23
CA GLY A 29 3.93 44.12 16.31
C GLY A 29 3.92 42.62 16.16
N GLU A 30 4.21 41.97 17.28
CA GLU A 30 4.10 40.55 17.61
C GLU A 30 2.63 40.05 17.54
N ALA A 31 1.86 40.59 16.60
CA ALA A 31 0.40 40.50 16.51
C ALA A 31 0.00 39.97 15.14
N ASP A 32 0.37 38.72 14.84
CA ASP A 32 -0.42 37.81 14.00
C ASP A 32 0.25 36.43 13.78
N THR A 33 1.02 35.94 14.76
CA THR A 33 1.12 34.48 14.91
C THR A 33 -0.17 33.96 15.51
N LEU A 34 -1.28 34.15 14.77
CA LEU A 34 -2.50 33.37 14.92
C LEU A 34 -2.05 31.91 15.00
N SER A 35 -2.17 31.36 16.20
CA SER A 35 -1.67 30.07 16.61
C SER A 35 -2.37 29.03 15.76
N ARG A 36 -1.76 28.75 14.60
CA ARG A 36 -2.27 27.79 13.63
C ARG A 36 -2.50 26.51 14.43
N PRO A 37 -3.76 26.04 14.53
CA PRO A 37 -4.08 24.93 15.41
C PRO A 37 -3.12 23.79 15.05
N ALA A 38 -2.43 23.28 16.07
CA ALA A 38 -1.42 22.25 15.86
C ALA A 38 -2.07 21.14 15.01
N PRO A 39 -1.43 20.71 13.91
CA PRO A 39 -2.02 19.72 13.02
C PRO A 39 -2.45 18.52 13.85
N THR A 40 -3.74 18.19 13.79
CA THR A 40 -4.32 17.10 14.56
C THR A 40 -3.59 15.82 14.20
N GLU A 41 -2.80 15.31 15.14
CA GLU A 41 -2.07 14.07 14.96
C GLU A 41 -3.09 12.95 14.71
N TRP A 42 -3.01 12.30 13.55
CA TRP A 42 -3.87 11.16 13.26
C TRP A 42 -3.62 10.08 14.32
N ARG A 43 -4.67 9.71 15.06
CA ARG A 43 -4.63 8.65 16.08
C ARG A 43 -5.44 7.47 15.58
N PRO A 44 -4.85 6.25 15.53
CA PRO A 44 -5.59 5.07 15.10
C PRO A 44 -6.71 4.78 16.08
N GLY A 45 -7.96 4.87 15.60
CA GLY A 45 -9.14 4.40 16.32
C GLY A 45 -9.19 2.87 16.41
N LEU A 46 -10.22 2.33 17.06
CA LEU A 46 -10.41 0.88 17.19
C LEU A 46 -10.47 0.17 15.83
N GLY A 47 -11.17 0.77 14.85
CA GLY A 47 -11.27 0.21 13.49
C GLY A 47 -9.92 0.10 12.78
N ALA A 48 -9.02 1.07 12.96
CA ALA A 48 -7.67 1.02 12.40
C ALA A 48 -6.81 -0.08 13.03
N LYS A 49 -6.97 -0.30 14.34
CA LYS A 49 -6.26 -1.40 15.03
C LYS A 49 -6.77 -2.77 14.59
N LEU A 50 -8.10 -2.92 14.47
CA LEU A 50 -8.70 -4.18 14.01
C LEU A 50 -8.24 -4.50 12.59
N HIS A 51 -8.27 -3.52 11.71
CA HIS A 51 -7.75 -3.63 10.34
C HIS A 51 -6.27 -4.05 10.32
N ASP A 52 -5.40 -3.36 11.08
CA ASP A 52 -3.99 -3.72 11.20
C ASP A 52 -3.82 -5.19 11.70
N TYR A 53 -4.63 -5.67 12.64
CA TYR A 53 -4.56 -7.04 13.15
C TYR A 53 -5.02 -8.11 12.16
N VAL A 54 -6.09 -7.84 11.40
CA VAL A 54 -6.54 -8.72 10.32
C VAL A 54 -5.43 -8.86 9.28
N ASN A 55 -4.84 -7.74 8.83
CA ASN A 55 -3.75 -7.77 7.87
C ASN A 55 -2.49 -8.44 8.44
N MET A 56 -2.23 -8.32 9.74
CA MET A 56 -1.15 -9.05 10.41
C MET A 56 -1.35 -10.58 10.42
N ALA A 57 -2.58 -11.08 10.24
CA ALA A 57 -2.86 -12.51 10.12
C ALA A 57 -2.85 -12.96 8.64
N GLU A 58 -3.45 -12.18 7.75
CA GLU A 58 -3.62 -12.54 6.34
C GLU A 58 -2.34 -12.42 5.52
N ILE A 59 -1.56 -11.35 5.73
CA ILE A 59 -0.34 -11.10 4.95
C ILE A 59 0.73 -12.19 5.18
N PRO A 60 1.01 -12.67 6.41
CA PRO A 60 1.92 -13.80 6.59
C PRO A 60 1.48 -15.05 5.83
N LEU A 61 0.18 -15.34 5.79
CA LEU A 61 -0.34 -16.49 5.05
C LEU A 61 -0.14 -16.30 3.54
N LEU A 62 -0.43 -15.10 3.02
CA LEU A 62 -0.17 -14.73 1.63
C LEU A 62 1.31 -14.90 1.27
N PHE A 63 2.22 -14.42 2.14
CA PHE A 63 3.66 -14.56 1.96
C PHE A 63 4.11 -16.02 1.97
N LEU A 64 3.63 -16.82 2.94
CA LEU A 64 3.97 -18.25 3.02
C LEU A 64 3.46 -19.02 1.79
N LEU A 65 2.26 -18.71 1.31
CA LEU A 65 1.72 -19.29 0.07
C LEU A 65 2.56 -18.87 -1.14
N SER A 66 3.01 -17.61 -1.23
CA SER A 66 3.93 -17.16 -2.28
C SER A 66 5.24 -17.94 -2.26
N VAL A 67 5.86 -18.11 -1.09
CA VAL A 67 7.09 -18.89 -0.94
C VAL A 67 6.87 -20.36 -1.31
N ALA A 68 5.81 -20.99 -0.81
CA ALA A 68 5.48 -22.37 -1.15
C ALA A 68 5.22 -22.54 -2.66
N SER A 69 4.53 -21.58 -3.28
CA SER A 69 4.26 -21.50 -4.71
C SER A 69 5.53 -21.32 -5.53
N MET A 70 6.52 -20.53 -5.09
CA MET A 70 7.81 -20.40 -5.78
C MET A 70 8.69 -21.66 -5.63
N LEU A 71 8.64 -22.31 -4.47
CA LEU A 71 9.45 -23.50 -4.18
C LEU A 71 8.86 -24.78 -4.79
N THR A 72 7.59 -24.75 -5.22
CA THR A 72 6.91 -25.93 -5.75
C THR A 72 6.24 -25.58 -7.07
N GLU A 73 6.47 -26.38 -8.10
CA GLU A 73 5.81 -26.20 -9.41
C GLU A 73 4.38 -26.79 -9.40
N ARG A 74 3.70 -26.76 -8.25
CA ARG A 74 2.40 -27.40 -8.05
C ARG A 74 1.28 -26.45 -8.44
N VAL A 75 0.60 -26.75 -9.55
CA VAL A 75 -0.54 -25.96 -10.09
C VAL A 75 -1.60 -25.60 -9.03
N TRP A 76 -1.92 -26.50 -8.10
CA TRP A 76 -2.93 -26.23 -7.09
C TRP A 76 -2.48 -25.20 -6.03
N LEU A 77 -1.18 -25.13 -5.71
CA LEU A 77 -0.64 -24.11 -4.79
C LEU A 77 -0.68 -22.73 -5.45
N HIS A 78 -0.24 -22.66 -6.70
CA HIS A 78 -0.38 -21.49 -7.55
C HIS A 78 -1.82 -20.98 -7.63
N ALA A 79 -2.78 -21.86 -7.90
CA ALA A 79 -4.20 -21.51 -7.96
C ALA A 79 -4.76 -21.05 -6.61
N THR A 80 -4.36 -21.72 -5.53
CA THR A 80 -4.76 -21.35 -4.16
C THR A 80 -4.21 -19.97 -3.79
N LEU A 81 -2.95 -19.67 -4.15
CA LEU A 81 -2.35 -18.37 -3.92
C LEU A 81 -3.10 -17.25 -4.66
N VAL A 82 -3.40 -17.44 -5.94
CA VAL A 82 -4.13 -16.44 -6.75
C VAL A 82 -5.51 -16.18 -6.14
N LEU A 83 -6.27 -17.23 -5.83
CA LEU A 83 -7.59 -17.09 -5.23
C LEU A 83 -7.52 -16.40 -3.86
N TYR A 84 -6.55 -16.78 -3.02
CA TYR A 84 -6.35 -16.17 -1.71
C TYR A 84 -5.97 -14.69 -1.83
N ALA A 85 -5.10 -14.34 -2.78
CA ALA A 85 -4.71 -12.95 -3.05
C ALA A 85 -5.91 -12.10 -3.51
N ASP A 86 -6.73 -12.61 -4.44
CA ASP A 86 -7.94 -11.91 -4.91
C ASP A 86 -8.92 -11.65 -3.76
N LEU A 87 -9.16 -12.65 -2.91
CA LEU A 87 -10.04 -12.52 -1.74
C LEU A 87 -9.48 -11.50 -0.74
N TYR A 88 -8.17 -11.55 -0.47
CA TYR A 88 -7.49 -10.57 0.38
C TYR A 88 -7.68 -9.14 -0.15
N PHE A 89 -7.29 -8.87 -1.40
CA PHE A 89 -7.40 -7.51 -1.97
C PHE A 89 -8.84 -7.02 -2.05
N LEU A 90 -9.80 -7.91 -2.35
CA LEU A 90 -11.21 -7.56 -2.36
C LEU A 90 -11.71 -7.17 -0.97
N SER A 91 -11.37 -7.98 0.05
CA SER A 91 -11.79 -7.73 1.43
C SER A 91 -11.18 -6.43 1.99
N ASP A 92 -9.89 -6.19 1.76
CA ASP A 92 -9.19 -4.98 2.20
C ASP A 92 -9.72 -3.73 1.48
N THR A 93 -9.98 -3.85 0.17
CA THR A 93 -10.65 -2.80 -0.62
C THR A 93 -12.02 -2.46 -0.06
N LEU A 94 -12.85 -3.47 0.22
CA LEU A 94 -14.18 -3.25 0.80
C LEU A 94 -14.08 -2.56 2.17
N TRP A 95 -13.12 -2.96 3.01
CA TRP A 95 -12.88 -2.33 4.31
C TRP A 95 -12.53 -0.85 4.16
N LEU A 96 -11.63 -0.51 3.24
CA LEU A 96 -11.21 0.87 2.98
C LEU A 96 -12.33 1.74 2.40
N LEU A 97 -13.22 1.17 1.60
CA LEU A 97 -14.40 1.86 1.08
C LEU A 97 -15.40 2.17 2.20
N LEU A 98 -15.61 1.23 3.13
CA LEU A 98 -16.52 1.39 4.25
C LEU A 98 -15.97 2.30 5.36
N ALA A 99 -14.65 2.30 5.56
CA ALA A 99 -14.00 3.03 6.64
C ALA A 99 -12.70 3.74 6.20
N PRO A 100 -12.75 4.74 5.29
CA PRO A 100 -11.55 5.36 4.71
C PRO A 100 -10.64 6.07 5.72
N HIS A 101 -11.13 6.39 6.92
CA HIS A 101 -10.38 7.04 8.00
C HIS A 101 -9.41 6.10 8.74
N VAL A 102 -9.47 4.79 8.49
CA VAL A 102 -8.59 3.78 9.12
C VAL A 102 -7.14 3.87 8.64
N VAL A 103 -6.90 4.56 7.52
CA VAL A 103 -5.59 4.79 6.93
C VAL A 103 -5.38 6.28 6.61
N LYS A 104 -4.13 6.71 6.51
CA LYS A 104 -3.80 8.13 6.26
C LYS A 104 -4.07 8.56 4.82
N GLN A 105 -3.98 7.64 3.86
CA GLN A 105 -4.09 7.91 2.42
C GLN A 105 -4.95 6.82 1.76
N PRO A 106 -6.26 6.77 2.03
CA PRO A 106 -7.13 5.69 1.56
C PRO A 106 -7.15 5.60 0.03
N LEU A 107 -7.18 6.72 -0.68
CA LEU A 107 -7.22 6.73 -2.14
C LEU A 107 -5.97 6.10 -2.79
N ALA A 108 -4.79 6.36 -2.24
CA ALA A 108 -3.55 5.79 -2.78
C ALA A 108 -3.51 4.26 -2.61
N ILE A 109 -3.99 3.77 -1.46
CA ILE A 109 -4.08 2.34 -1.18
C ILE A 109 -5.16 1.69 -2.06
N LEU A 110 -6.33 2.33 -2.19
CA LEU A 110 -7.42 1.87 -3.05
C LEU A 110 -6.97 1.76 -4.51
N LEU A 111 -6.30 2.78 -5.05
CA LEU A 111 -5.77 2.75 -6.41
C LEU A 111 -4.75 1.61 -6.58
N HIS A 112 -3.88 1.41 -5.59
CA HIS A 112 -2.94 0.30 -5.59
C HIS A 112 -3.65 -1.05 -5.64
N HIS A 113 -4.69 -1.27 -4.82
CA HIS A 113 -5.45 -2.52 -4.84
C HIS A 113 -6.18 -2.73 -6.17
N VAL A 114 -6.77 -1.69 -6.75
CA VAL A 114 -7.42 -1.80 -8.06
C VAL A 114 -6.42 -2.23 -9.13
N VAL A 115 -5.24 -1.61 -9.17
CA VAL A 115 -4.18 -2.00 -10.11
C VAL A 115 -3.67 -3.42 -9.83
N ALA A 116 -3.51 -3.80 -8.56
CA ALA A 116 -3.11 -5.15 -8.17
C ALA A 116 -4.15 -6.19 -8.60
N MET A 117 -5.44 -5.94 -8.37
CA MET A 117 -6.52 -6.83 -8.81
C MET A 117 -6.58 -6.95 -10.34
N ILE A 118 -6.39 -5.85 -11.10
CA ILE A 118 -6.33 -5.92 -12.57
C ILE A 118 -5.16 -6.80 -13.03
N LEU A 119 -4.01 -6.69 -12.36
CA LEU A 119 -2.84 -7.52 -12.63
C LEU A 119 -3.09 -9.00 -12.29
N LEU A 120 -3.82 -9.29 -11.21
CA LEU A 120 -4.19 -10.65 -10.82
C LEU A 120 -5.34 -11.25 -11.65
N MET A 121 -6.14 -10.41 -12.31
CA MET A 121 -7.27 -10.86 -13.11
C MET A 121 -6.87 -11.78 -14.27
N GLU A 122 -5.72 -11.55 -14.93
CA GLU A 122 -5.27 -12.42 -16.02
C GLU A 122 -4.97 -13.87 -15.56
N PRO A 123 -4.15 -14.11 -14.51
CA PRO A 123 -3.98 -15.46 -13.98
C PRO A 123 -5.29 -16.09 -13.51
N THR A 124 -6.17 -15.34 -12.85
CA THR A 124 -7.49 -15.84 -12.41
C THR A 124 -8.34 -16.28 -13.60
N MET A 125 -8.41 -15.47 -14.66
CA MET A 125 -9.14 -15.82 -15.88
C MET A 125 -8.53 -17.02 -16.61
N ALA A 126 -7.20 -17.15 -16.62
CA ALA A 126 -6.51 -18.32 -17.19
C ALA A 126 -6.83 -19.59 -16.41
N LEU A 127 -6.83 -19.54 -15.08
CA LEU A 127 -7.22 -20.66 -14.21
C LEU A 127 -8.68 -21.07 -14.39
N LEU A 128 -9.60 -20.11 -14.47
CA LEU A 128 -11.01 -20.39 -14.71
C LEU A 128 -11.25 -21.05 -16.08
N ARG A 129 -10.54 -20.58 -17.13
CA ARG A 129 -10.58 -21.21 -18.46
C ARG A 129 -10.04 -22.62 -18.41
N LEU A 130 -8.92 -22.85 -17.72
CA LEU A 130 -8.34 -24.18 -17.56
C LEU A 130 -9.29 -25.11 -16.80
N ALA A 131 -9.92 -24.65 -15.71
CA ALA A 131 -10.88 -25.43 -14.94
C ALA A 131 -12.11 -25.84 -15.78
N ASN A 132 -12.66 -24.91 -16.56
CA ASN A 132 -13.75 -25.19 -17.50
C ASN A 132 -13.33 -26.20 -18.57
N LEU A 133 -12.13 -26.03 -19.16
CA LEU A 133 -11.61 -26.93 -20.18
C LEU A 133 -11.36 -28.35 -19.64
N VAL A 134 -10.82 -28.48 -18.43
CA VAL A 134 -10.65 -29.78 -17.75
C VAL A 134 -12.00 -30.45 -17.50
N GLY A 135 -13.02 -29.68 -17.09
CA GLY A 135 -14.38 -30.16 -16.90
C GLY A 135 -15.02 -30.69 -18.20
N GLU A 136 -14.75 -30.04 -19.33
CA GLU A 136 -15.19 -30.46 -20.66
C GLU A 136 -14.38 -31.64 -21.22
N CYS A 137 -13.06 -31.65 -21.05
CA CYS A 137 -12.18 -32.71 -21.56
C CYS A 137 -12.38 -34.04 -20.83
N ARG A 138 -12.83 -34.01 -19.56
CA ARG A 138 -13.32 -35.23 -18.90
C ARG A 138 -14.46 -35.91 -19.69
N ARG A 139 -15.15 -35.18 -20.58
CA ARG A 139 -16.19 -35.72 -21.47
C ARG A 139 -15.69 -36.04 -22.89
N VAL A 140 -14.55 -35.50 -23.33
CA VAL A 140 -14.07 -35.63 -24.72
C VAL A 140 -12.53 -35.78 -24.75
N THR A 141 -12.04 -36.99 -25.07
CA THR A 141 -10.63 -37.41 -24.92
C THR A 141 -9.65 -36.82 -25.96
N THR A 142 -10.09 -35.99 -26.91
CA THR A 142 -9.28 -35.62 -28.10
C THR A 142 -8.57 -34.26 -28.03
N ARG A 143 -8.70 -33.48 -26.94
CA ARG A 143 -8.11 -32.13 -26.82
C ARG A 143 -6.83 -32.03 -25.97
N CYS A 144 -6.02 -33.08 -25.91
CA CYS A 144 -4.85 -33.11 -25.02
C CYS A 144 -3.77 -32.05 -25.35
N PHE A 145 -3.65 -31.62 -26.61
CA PHE A 145 -2.62 -30.65 -27.03
C PHE A 145 -2.92 -29.21 -26.56
N GLU A 146 -4.18 -28.75 -26.70
CA GLU A 146 -4.61 -27.41 -26.27
C GLU A 146 -4.51 -27.22 -24.74
N ILE A 147 -4.69 -28.31 -23.97
CA ILE A 147 -4.57 -28.30 -22.51
C ILE A 147 -3.13 -28.05 -22.07
N GLY A 148 -2.15 -28.61 -22.79
CA GLY A 148 -0.72 -28.47 -22.47
C GLY A 148 -0.25 -27.01 -22.54
N ASP A 149 -0.62 -26.32 -23.62
CA ASP A 149 -0.27 -24.91 -23.81
C ASP A 149 -0.96 -24.00 -22.78
N LEU A 150 -2.24 -24.23 -22.51
CA LEU A 150 -2.99 -23.44 -21.53
C LEU A 150 -2.50 -23.66 -20.10
N ALA A 151 -2.17 -24.90 -19.73
CA ALA A 151 -1.62 -25.23 -18.41
C ALA A 151 -0.24 -24.60 -18.21
N SER A 152 0.62 -24.63 -19.23
CA SER A 152 1.94 -24.00 -19.19
C SER A 152 1.83 -22.48 -19.05
N LEU A 153 0.89 -21.87 -19.79
CA LEU A 153 0.61 -20.44 -19.69
C LEU A 153 0.06 -20.05 -18.31
N ALA A 154 -0.90 -20.83 -17.78
CA ALA A 154 -1.43 -20.61 -16.44
C ALA A 154 -0.34 -20.75 -15.37
N LEU A 155 0.54 -21.74 -15.47
CA LEU A 155 1.65 -21.94 -14.54
C LEU A 155 2.65 -20.77 -14.62
N ALA A 156 2.97 -20.27 -15.81
CA ALA A 156 3.85 -19.11 -15.99
C ALA A 156 3.26 -17.83 -15.35
N PHE A 157 1.96 -17.55 -15.57
CA PHE A 157 1.30 -16.39 -14.97
C PHE A 157 1.20 -16.51 -13.46
N THR A 158 0.82 -17.67 -12.94
CA THR A 158 0.68 -17.87 -11.50
C THR A 158 2.01 -17.93 -10.74
N ALA A 159 3.09 -18.41 -11.37
CA ALA A 159 4.45 -18.28 -10.84
C ALA A 159 4.85 -16.79 -10.75
N THR A 160 4.54 -16.01 -11.79
CA THR A 160 4.75 -14.56 -11.79
C THR A 160 3.95 -13.88 -10.68
N THR A 161 2.71 -14.32 -10.42
CA THR A 161 1.92 -13.82 -9.28
C THR A 161 2.65 -14.01 -7.94
N ALA A 162 3.26 -15.17 -7.71
CA ALA A 162 4.01 -15.43 -6.48
C ALA A 162 5.22 -14.51 -6.32
N ASP A 163 5.95 -14.26 -7.40
CA ASP A 163 7.09 -13.33 -7.43
C ASP A 163 6.67 -11.90 -7.03
N ILE A 164 5.47 -11.49 -7.44
CA ILE A 164 4.94 -10.15 -7.20
C ILE A 164 4.42 -10.03 -5.76
N LEU A 165 3.65 -11.02 -5.30
CA LEU A 165 3.07 -11.00 -3.94
C LEU A 165 4.12 -11.08 -2.83
N ILE A 166 5.39 -11.40 -3.13
CA ILE A 166 6.48 -11.34 -2.16
C ILE A 166 6.66 -9.93 -1.55
N VAL A 167 6.23 -8.88 -2.24
CA VAL A 167 6.29 -7.49 -1.74
C VAL A 167 5.49 -7.29 -0.47
N GLU A 168 4.48 -8.12 -0.22
CA GLU A 168 3.66 -7.99 0.98
C GLU A 168 4.45 -8.31 2.25
N LEU A 169 5.62 -8.97 2.14
CA LEU A 169 6.58 -9.06 3.24
C LEU A 169 7.02 -7.68 3.74
N ASN A 170 7.12 -6.70 2.85
CA ASN A 170 7.42 -5.32 3.22
C ASN A 170 6.27 -4.69 4.03
N THR A 171 5.02 -4.91 3.60
CA THR A 171 3.81 -4.49 4.32
C THR A 171 3.74 -5.14 5.70
N LEU A 172 4.06 -6.44 5.80
CA LEU A 172 4.11 -7.17 7.06
C LEU A 172 5.10 -6.54 8.06
N PHE A 173 6.33 -6.25 7.64
CA PHE A 173 7.30 -5.60 8.53
C PHE A 173 6.87 -4.20 8.94
N LEU A 174 6.17 -3.46 8.07
CA LEU A 174 5.60 -2.17 8.41
C LEU A 174 4.51 -2.30 9.49
N LEU A 175 3.64 -3.30 9.39
CA LEU A 175 2.60 -3.58 10.40
C LEU A 175 3.20 -4.05 11.73
N LEU A 176 4.18 -4.96 11.69
CA LEU A 176 4.87 -5.45 12.89
C LEU A 176 5.61 -4.33 13.60
N ARG A 177 6.30 -3.46 12.86
CA ARG A 177 6.96 -2.26 13.40
C ARG A 177 5.98 -1.35 14.14
N ARG A 178 4.74 -1.22 13.68
CA ARG A 178 3.71 -0.36 14.30
C ARG A 178 3.09 -0.99 15.55
N ASN A 179 2.99 -2.31 15.60
CA ASN A 179 2.22 -3.02 16.63
C ASN A 179 3.06 -3.73 17.69
N VAL A 180 4.35 -4.00 17.44
CA VAL A 180 5.23 -4.71 18.39
C VAL A 180 6.16 -3.75 19.13
N LYS A 181 6.20 -3.85 20.47
CA LYS A 181 7.13 -3.08 21.32
C LYS A 181 8.57 -3.46 20.99
N GLY A 182 9.47 -2.47 20.92
CA GLY A 182 10.86 -2.71 20.55
C GLY A 182 11.07 -2.95 19.05
N GLY A 183 10.20 -2.40 18.20
CA GLY A 183 10.17 -2.62 16.75
C GLY A 183 11.37 -2.13 15.93
N TRP A 184 12.55 -1.90 16.54
CA TRP A 184 13.77 -1.54 15.82
C TRP A 184 14.24 -2.68 14.90
N VAL A 185 14.07 -3.94 15.32
CA VAL A 185 14.38 -5.10 14.47
C VAL A 185 13.49 -5.11 13.23
N PHE A 186 12.19 -4.92 13.40
CA PHE A 186 11.24 -4.85 12.29
C PHE A 186 11.46 -3.62 11.41
N GLU A 187 11.98 -2.53 11.95
CA GLU A 187 12.40 -1.38 11.17
C GLU A 187 13.59 -1.70 10.27
N VAL A 188 14.62 -2.38 10.79
CA VAL A 188 15.75 -2.86 9.97
C VAL A 188 15.29 -3.84 8.90
N LEU A 189 14.46 -4.83 9.27
CA LEU A 189 13.89 -5.80 8.32
C LEU A 189 13.03 -5.15 7.26
N PHE A 190 12.23 -4.14 7.63
CA PHE A 190 11.46 -3.34 6.69
C PHE A 190 12.36 -2.64 5.66
N TYR A 191 13.44 -1.99 6.10
CA TYR A 191 14.36 -1.31 5.18
C TYR A 191 15.15 -2.30 4.31
N ALA A 192 15.57 -3.43 4.87
CA ALA A 192 16.25 -4.48 4.14
C ALA A 192 15.34 -5.09 3.05
N SER A 193 14.09 -5.44 3.41
CA SER A 193 13.12 -5.98 2.46
C SER A 193 12.68 -4.94 1.44
N TRP A 194 12.55 -3.68 1.84
CA TRP A 194 12.24 -2.58 0.95
C TRP A 194 13.31 -2.45 -0.14
N LEU A 195 14.59 -2.43 0.24
CA LEU A 195 15.70 -2.32 -0.71
C LEU A 195 15.78 -3.56 -1.60
N GLY A 196 15.79 -4.75 -1.02
CA GLY A 196 15.93 -6.00 -1.76
C GLY A 196 14.76 -6.25 -2.72
N ILE A 197 13.52 -6.09 -2.25
CA ILE A 197 12.34 -6.40 -3.05
C ILE A 197 12.02 -5.28 -4.03
N ARG A 198 11.93 -4.02 -3.57
CA ARG A 198 11.42 -2.93 -4.42
C ARG A 198 12.47 -2.38 -5.40
N ILE A 199 13.74 -2.34 -5.00
CA ILE A 199 14.80 -1.73 -5.82
C ILE A 199 15.51 -2.77 -6.70
N VAL A 200 15.65 -4.01 -6.21
CA VAL A 200 16.37 -5.07 -6.96
C VAL A 200 15.39 -6.04 -7.61
N TRP A 201 14.53 -6.68 -6.83
CA TRP A 201 13.68 -7.78 -7.31
C TRP A 201 12.61 -7.35 -8.32
N TYR A 202 11.91 -6.24 -8.09
CA TYR A 202 10.82 -5.77 -8.96
C TYR A 202 11.28 -5.35 -10.36
N PRO A 203 12.34 -4.52 -10.49
CA PRO A 203 12.92 -4.23 -11.81
C PRO A 203 13.40 -5.52 -12.49
N TYR A 204 13.99 -6.45 -11.74
CA TYR A 204 14.38 -7.74 -12.28
C TYR A 204 13.18 -8.51 -12.88
N ILE A 205 12.07 -8.66 -12.15
CA ILE A 205 10.84 -9.30 -12.67
C ILE A 205 10.36 -8.57 -13.93
N LEU A 206 10.32 -7.24 -13.92
CA LEU A 206 9.83 -6.44 -15.05
C LEU A 206 10.65 -6.73 -16.31
N PHE A 207 11.97 -6.58 -16.23
CA PHE A 207 12.84 -6.66 -17.40
C PHE A 207 13.11 -8.10 -17.86
N TYR A 208 13.16 -9.07 -16.95
CA TYR A 208 13.57 -10.44 -17.28
C TYR A 208 12.40 -11.43 -17.37
N LYS A 209 11.28 -11.19 -16.68
CA LYS A 209 10.11 -12.10 -16.71
C LYS A 209 8.95 -11.52 -17.52
N VAL A 210 8.57 -10.27 -17.28
CA VAL A 210 7.32 -9.69 -17.82
C VAL A 210 7.49 -9.13 -19.24
N LEU A 211 8.47 -8.27 -19.47
CA LEU A 211 8.65 -7.61 -20.78
C LEU A 211 8.99 -8.60 -21.92
N PRO A 212 9.89 -9.59 -21.74
CA PRO A 212 10.28 -10.50 -22.81
C PRO A 212 9.16 -11.46 -23.25
N HIS A 213 8.15 -11.69 -22.41
CA HIS A 213 7.11 -12.67 -22.71
C HIS A 213 6.14 -12.13 -23.78
N PRO A 214 6.16 -12.63 -25.03
CA PRO A 214 5.37 -12.03 -26.13
C PRO A 214 3.87 -12.21 -25.91
N PHE A 215 3.48 -13.26 -25.18
CA PHE A 215 2.09 -13.63 -24.91
C PHE A 215 1.48 -13.00 -23.65
N ALA A 216 2.26 -12.28 -22.85
CA ALA A 216 1.67 -11.55 -21.72
C ALA A 216 0.81 -10.42 -22.27
N ALA A 217 -0.45 -10.31 -21.83
CA ALA A 217 -1.35 -9.26 -22.30
C ALA A 217 -0.72 -7.88 -22.11
N ILE A 218 -0.90 -7.01 -23.10
CA ILE A 218 -0.44 -5.60 -23.06
C ILE A 218 -0.92 -4.94 -21.76
N LEU A 219 -2.14 -5.26 -21.32
CA LEU A 219 -2.71 -4.77 -20.08
C LEU A 219 -1.90 -5.18 -18.85
N THR A 220 -1.43 -6.42 -18.76
CA THR A 220 -0.63 -6.90 -17.63
C THR A 220 0.75 -6.27 -17.62
N LYS A 221 1.39 -6.13 -18.79
CA LYS A 221 2.65 -5.39 -18.90
C LYS A 221 2.49 -3.94 -18.45
N ALA A 222 1.44 -3.26 -18.93
CA ALA A 222 1.14 -1.89 -18.55
C ALA A 222 0.86 -1.76 -17.05
N SER A 223 0.02 -2.62 -16.48
CA SER A 223 -0.27 -2.67 -15.05
C SER A 223 1.00 -2.92 -14.23
N PHE A 224 1.87 -3.84 -14.67
CA PHE A 224 3.12 -4.10 -13.97
C PHE A 224 4.07 -2.90 -14.01
N VAL A 225 4.22 -2.25 -15.16
CA VAL A 225 4.99 -1.00 -15.28
C VAL A 225 4.43 0.09 -14.35
N VAL A 226 3.10 0.25 -14.28
CA VAL A 226 2.46 1.20 -13.36
C VAL A 226 2.76 0.85 -11.90
N VAL A 227 2.66 -0.44 -11.53
CA VAL A 227 3.02 -0.89 -10.17
C VAL A 227 4.47 -0.55 -9.87
N VAL A 228 5.42 -0.91 -10.74
CA VAL A 228 6.85 -0.59 -10.56
C VAL A 228 7.06 0.92 -10.43
N ALA A 229 6.43 1.73 -11.28
CA ALA A 229 6.51 3.19 -11.21
C ALA A 229 5.97 3.74 -9.87
N LEU A 230 4.85 3.22 -9.37
CA LEU A 230 4.30 3.57 -8.06
C LEU A 230 5.27 3.20 -6.92
N GLN A 231 5.94 2.05 -7.03
CA GLN A 231 6.97 1.64 -6.05
C GLN A 231 8.15 2.62 -6.01
N PHE A 232 8.62 3.08 -7.18
CA PHE A 232 9.68 4.10 -7.26
C PHE A 232 9.20 5.46 -6.76
N TRP A 233 7.98 5.86 -7.07
CA TRP A 233 7.40 7.10 -6.57
C TRP A 233 7.36 7.14 -5.04
N TRP A 234 6.89 6.06 -4.40
CA TRP A 234 6.93 5.95 -2.94
C TRP A 234 8.34 5.94 -2.39
N THR A 235 9.27 5.26 -3.08
CA THR A 235 10.69 5.27 -2.73
C THR A 235 11.28 6.68 -2.70
N LEU A 236 11.03 7.48 -3.73
CA LEU A 236 11.47 8.87 -3.78
C LEU A 236 10.84 9.71 -2.67
N SER A 237 9.58 9.43 -2.33
CA SER A 237 8.89 10.08 -1.21
C SER A 237 9.56 9.79 0.15
N PHE A 238 10.07 8.58 0.36
CA PHE A 238 10.85 8.20 1.54
C PHE A 238 12.22 8.89 1.58
N LEU A 239 12.85 9.09 0.42
CA LEU A 239 14.15 9.77 0.32
C LEU A 239 14.03 11.30 0.45
N SER A 240 12.82 11.86 0.39
CA SER A 240 12.62 13.31 0.46
C SER A 240 13.21 13.93 1.75
N PRO A 241 13.92 15.08 1.67
CA PRO A 241 14.48 15.75 2.85
C PRO A 241 13.44 16.09 3.92
N SER A 242 12.20 16.32 3.49
CA SER A 242 11.06 16.59 4.37
C SER A 242 10.66 15.37 5.19
N TYR A 243 10.73 14.16 4.62
CA TYR A 243 10.53 12.92 5.37
C TYR A 243 11.58 12.74 6.47
N TRP A 244 12.86 12.90 6.12
CA TRP A 244 13.97 12.74 7.06
C TRP A 244 14.00 13.82 8.15
N ARG A 245 13.59 15.06 7.85
CA ARG A 245 13.42 16.09 8.88
C ARG A 245 12.37 15.67 9.93
N ARG A 246 11.25 15.09 9.51
CA ARG A 246 10.21 14.58 10.42
C ARG A 246 10.69 13.40 11.26
N GLN A 247 11.46 12.47 10.68
CA GLN A 247 11.97 11.32 11.44
C GLN A 247 13.03 11.72 12.47
N ARG A 248 13.94 12.64 12.12
CA ARG A 248 14.96 13.13 13.07
C ARG A 248 14.37 13.82 14.31
N GLY A 249 13.21 14.47 14.17
CA GLY A 249 12.48 15.02 15.32
C GLY A 249 12.12 13.96 16.35
N LYS A 250 11.63 12.80 15.90
CA LYS A 250 11.22 11.69 16.78
C LYS A 250 12.36 11.09 17.59
N PHE A 251 13.56 10.98 17.00
CA PHE A 251 14.74 10.46 17.72
C PHE A 251 15.28 11.45 18.75
N ARG A 252 15.17 12.76 18.51
CA ARG A 252 15.59 13.79 19.48
C ARG A 252 14.67 13.86 20.68
N GLU A 253 13.41 13.50 20.52
CA GLU A 253 12.41 13.44 21.60
C GLU A 253 12.44 12.12 22.38
N ALA A 254 13.47 11.28 22.20
CA ALA A 254 13.70 10.15 23.12
C ALA A 254 13.60 10.70 24.55
N PRO A 255 12.68 10.17 25.37
CA PRO A 255 12.32 10.80 26.63
C PRO A 255 13.61 10.93 27.42
N ARG A 256 14.07 12.18 27.64
CA ARG A 256 15.05 12.44 28.68
C ARG A 256 14.47 11.75 29.91
N PRO A 257 15.22 10.84 30.57
CA PRO A 257 14.73 10.21 31.78
C PRO A 257 14.19 11.35 32.63
N GLN A 258 12.87 11.36 32.84
CA GLN A 258 12.26 12.37 33.68
C GLN A 258 12.89 12.11 35.03
N THR A 259 13.90 12.91 35.37
CA THR A 259 14.50 12.94 36.69
C THR A 259 13.32 13.19 37.60
N ASN A 260 12.96 12.15 38.32
CA ASN A 260 11.71 11.99 39.03
C ASN A 260 11.77 12.91 40.27
N THR A 261 11.75 14.22 40.04
CA THR A 261 11.73 15.23 41.10
C THR A 261 10.30 15.32 41.59
N GLY A 262 9.90 14.34 42.41
CA GLY A 262 8.84 14.50 43.41
C GLY A 262 7.41 14.76 42.93
N ARG A 263 6.97 14.21 41.78
CA ARG A 263 5.53 14.21 41.48
C ARG A 263 4.82 13.13 42.30
N VAL A 264 4.10 13.59 43.31
CA VAL A 264 3.12 12.85 44.11
C VAL A 264 2.22 12.03 43.18
N TYR A 265 2.23 10.72 43.37
CA TYR A 265 1.37 9.77 42.67
C TYR A 265 -0.10 10.14 42.95
N SER A 266 -0.86 10.57 41.94
CA SER A 266 -2.32 10.67 42.04
C SER A 266 -2.92 9.35 41.56
N PRO A 267 -3.50 8.52 42.44
CA PRO A 267 -3.98 7.20 42.08
C PRO A 267 -5.42 7.26 41.57
N THR A 268 -5.66 7.78 40.37
CA THR A 268 -6.96 7.65 39.70
C THR A 268 -6.82 7.67 38.17
N ALA A 269 -6.37 6.55 37.58
CA ALA A 269 -6.47 6.34 36.13
C ALA A 269 -6.54 4.84 35.76
N ARG A 270 -7.04 3.98 36.66
CA ARG A 270 -7.13 2.54 36.44
C ARG A 270 -8.52 2.05 35.96
N ASP A 271 -9.45 2.96 35.62
CA ASP A 271 -10.85 2.60 35.33
C ASP A 271 -11.34 3.00 33.92
N LYS A 272 -10.51 2.96 32.87
CA LYS A 272 -11.00 3.34 31.52
C LYS A 272 -10.81 2.34 30.39
N PHE A 273 -10.45 1.08 30.65
CA PHE A 273 -10.46 0.05 29.61
C PHE A 273 -10.82 -1.34 30.16
N LEU A 274 -12.13 -1.54 30.34
CA LEU A 274 -12.82 -2.77 29.92
C LEU A 274 -13.72 -2.39 28.75
#